data_AF-A0AAN5D5K8-F1
#
_entry.id   AF-A0AAN5D5K8-F1
#
_cell.length_a   1.000
_cell.length_b   1.000
_cell.length_c   1.000
_cell.angle_alpha   90.00
_cell.angle_beta   90.00
_cell.angle_gamma   90.00
#
_symmetry.space_group_name_H-M   'P 1'
#
loop_
_entity.id
_entity.type
_entity.pdbx_description
1 polymer ?
#
loop_
_entity_poly.entity_id
_entity_poly.type
_entity_poly.pdbx_seq_one_letter_code
_entity_poly.pdbx_strand_id
1 'polypeptide(L)'
;MTRAQCYSSIFVYNYCINHQCCLVLVLVCDIAFCMLRPLKYQTVRVTPYVHLMKIPCYIFSFSFLITGFITMDKEMILACNPPLSYHFSVMEVWRTCYLAINVATVTIYITAIVFTSCCGGLTRASTSKMSAQSLATQRRIIKSLSALLIIFCLSWFMGAIVPMIAIYFRMDPKFIALIQTYAVIPAILSFAQTYYIYFLVSRDYRNAFLRIGLFGF
;
A
#
# COMPACT_ATOMS: atom_id res chain seq x y z
N MET A 1 -4.75 -23.97 16.90
CA MET A 1 -4.13 -22.93 17.75
C MET A 1 -5.23 -21.99 18.19
N THR A 2 -5.20 -21.48 19.43
CA THR A 2 -6.20 -20.50 19.87
C THR A 2 -5.92 -19.10 19.30
N ARG A 3 -6.97 -18.29 19.13
CA ARG A 3 -6.84 -16.90 18.66
C ARG A 3 -5.91 -16.07 19.53
N ALA A 4 -6.03 -16.14 20.85
CA ALA A 4 -5.13 -15.45 21.79
C ALA A 4 -3.66 -15.84 21.59
N GLN A 5 -3.35 -17.13 21.43
CA GLN A 5 -1.98 -17.59 21.16
C GLN A 5 -1.47 -17.08 19.81
N CYS A 6 -2.31 -17.12 18.77
CA CYS A 6 -1.96 -16.62 17.46
C CYS A 6 -1.68 -15.12 17.50
N TYR A 7 -2.61 -14.32 18.01
CA TYR A 7 -2.48 -12.87 18.04
C TYR A 7 -1.25 -12.44 18.85
N SER A 8 -0.99 -13.06 20.00
CA SER A 8 0.21 -12.82 20.80
C SER A 8 1.51 -13.18 20.06
N SER A 9 1.45 -14.12 19.11
CA SER A 9 2.61 -14.49 18.29
C SER A 9 2.84 -13.53 17.12
N ILE A 10 1.79 -12.90 16.60
CA ILE A 10 1.84 -12.10 15.37
C ILE A 10 1.48 -10.62 15.55
N PHE A 11 1.34 -10.10 16.79
CA PHE A 11 0.91 -8.73 17.02
C PHE A 11 1.83 -7.68 16.37
N VAL A 12 3.15 -7.92 16.36
CA VAL A 12 4.12 -7.04 15.67
C VAL A 12 3.86 -7.05 14.17
N TYR A 13 3.60 -8.23 13.61
CA TYR A 13 3.25 -8.37 12.21
C TYR A 13 1.93 -7.65 11.89
N ASN A 14 0.92 -7.78 12.74
CA ASN A 14 -0.35 -7.05 12.63
C ASN A 14 -0.18 -5.53 12.70
N TYR A 15 0.72 -5.03 13.55
CA TYR A 15 1.07 -3.61 13.56
C TYR A 15 1.72 -3.19 12.24
N CYS A 16 2.74 -3.91 11.78
CA CYS A 16 3.49 -3.57 10.57
C CYS A 16 2.62 -3.60 9.31
N ILE A 17 1.76 -4.62 9.15
CA ILE A 17 0.89 -4.72 7.97
C ILE A 17 -0.13 -3.56 7.92
N ASN A 18 -0.70 -3.20 9.06
CA ASN A 18 -1.60 -2.05 9.15
C ASN A 18 -0.89 -0.73 8.85
N HIS A 19 0.33 -0.58 9.39
CA HIS A 19 1.13 0.62 9.17
C HIS A 19 1.50 0.76 7.71
N GLN A 20 1.93 -0.33 7.08
CA GLN A 20 2.31 -0.36 5.68
C GLN A 20 1.10 -0.09 4.77
N CYS A 21 -0.08 -0.63 5.08
CA CYS A 21 -1.31 -0.36 4.33
C CYS A 21 -1.56 1.16 4.20
N CYS A 22 -1.57 1.87 5.33
CA CYS A 22 -1.74 3.32 5.34
C CYS A 22 -0.56 4.07 4.74
N LEU A 23 0.67 3.57 4.93
CA LEU A 23 1.86 4.20 4.40
C LEU A 23 1.83 4.23 2.87
N VAL A 24 1.36 3.16 2.21
CA VAL A 24 1.22 3.16 0.75
C VAL A 24 0.23 4.23 0.30
N LEU A 25 -0.94 4.35 0.94
CA LEU A 25 -1.90 5.42 0.63
C LEU A 25 -1.27 6.80 0.79
N VAL A 26 -0.56 7.04 1.89
CA VAL A 26 0.15 8.29 2.18
C VAL A 26 1.21 8.61 1.11
N LEU A 27 1.98 7.61 0.67
CA LEU A 27 2.97 7.78 -0.39
C LEU A 27 2.31 8.14 -1.73
N VAL A 28 1.16 7.56 -2.04
CA VAL A 28 0.43 7.88 -3.27
C VAL A 28 -0.20 9.27 -3.21
N CYS A 29 -0.69 9.69 -2.03
CA CYS A 29 -1.10 11.07 -1.78
C CYS A 29 0.07 12.07 -1.96
N ASP A 30 1.26 11.72 -1.48
CA ASP A 30 2.48 12.53 -1.64
C ASP A 30 2.87 12.70 -3.12
N ILE A 31 2.87 11.59 -3.86
CA ILE A 31 3.06 11.60 -5.33
C ILE A 31 1.99 12.50 -5.99
N ALA A 32 0.73 12.35 -5.62
CA ALA A 32 -0.35 13.17 -6.18
C ALA A 32 -0.17 14.65 -5.84
N PHE A 33 0.25 15.00 -4.62
CA PHE A 33 0.53 16.38 -4.24
C PHE A 33 1.69 16.98 -5.05
N CYS A 34 2.76 16.22 -5.25
CA CYS A 34 3.88 16.60 -6.11
C CYS A 34 3.44 16.85 -7.56
N MET A 35 2.57 16.00 -8.12
CA MET A 35 2.09 16.14 -9.51
C MET A 35 1.07 17.27 -9.69
N LEU A 36 0.15 17.45 -8.73
CA LEU A 36 -0.92 18.43 -8.82
C LEU A 36 -0.44 19.85 -8.49
N ARG A 37 0.55 20.00 -7.60
CA ARG A 37 1.04 21.29 -7.07
C ARG A 37 2.57 21.32 -6.95
N PRO A 38 3.33 21.16 -8.05
CA PRO A 38 4.79 21.01 -8.01
C PRO A 38 5.52 22.21 -7.37
N LEU A 39 5.08 23.44 -7.66
CA LEU A 39 5.69 24.65 -7.09
C LEU A 39 5.51 24.74 -5.57
N LYS A 40 4.34 24.35 -5.07
CA LYS A 40 4.07 24.33 -3.62
C LYS A 40 4.83 23.19 -2.96
N TYR A 41 4.88 22.02 -3.60
CA TYR A 41 5.62 20.86 -3.12
C TYR A 41 7.10 21.19 -2.82
N GLN A 42 7.74 21.97 -3.70
CA GLN A 42 9.14 22.41 -3.53
C GLN A 42 9.35 23.41 -2.38
N THR A 43 8.32 24.12 -1.93
CA THR A 43 8.43 25.08 -0.82
C THR A 43 8.04 24.48 0.54
N VAL A 44 7.50 23.24 0.55
CA VAL A 44 7.16 22.56 1.81
C VAL A 44 8.43 22.15 2.55
N ARG A 45 8.47 22.43 3.85
CA ARG A 45 9.52 21.92 4.73
C ARG A 45 9.37 20.42 4.92
N VAL A 46 10.39 19.66 4.53
CA VAL A 46 10.36 18.19 4.45
C VAL A 46 10.07 17.53 5.80
N THR A 47 10.85 17.82 6.84
CA THR A 47 10.75 17.14 8.14
C THR A 47 9.36 17.22 8.78
N PRO A 48 8.77 18.41 9.01
CA PRO A 48 7.45 18.50 9.64
C PRO A 48 6.36 17.86 8.77
N TYR A 49 6.47 17.99 7.45
CA TYR A 49 5.53 17.38 6.51
C TYR A 49 5.54 15.85 6.59
N VAL A 50 6.71 15.22 6.57
CA VAL A 50 6.84 13.76 6.65
C VAL A 50 6.29 13.21 7.96
N HIS A 51 6.54 13.89 9.09
CA HIS A 51 5.97 13.46 10.37
C HIS A 51 4.44 13.59 10.38
N LEU A 52 3.90 14.70 9.88
CA LEU A 52 2.46 14.92 9.77
C LEU A 52 1.78 13.85 8.91
N MET A 53 2.37 13.52 7.76
CA MET A 53 1.84 12.51 6.84
C MET A 53 1.81 11.10 7.45
N LYS A 54 2.67 10.78 8.42
CA LYS A 54 2.72 9.46 9.08
C LYS A 54 1.72 9.29 10.21
N ILE A 55 1.17 10.37 10.75
CA ILE A 55 0.17 10.34 11.83
C ILE A 55 -0.99 9.37 11.54
N PRO A 56 -1.67 9.41 10.38
CA PRO A 56 -2.75 8.46 10.09
C PRO A 56 -2.28 6.99 10.11
N CYS A 57 -1.04 6.71 9.69
CA CYS A 57 -0.49 5.36 9.74
C CYS A 57 -0.35 4.86 11.19
N TYR A 58 0.13 5.71 12.09
CA TYR A 58 0.22 5.36 13.52
C TYR A 58 -1.16 5.15 14.13
N ILE A 59 -2.09 6.07 13.90
CA ILE A 59 -3.45 5.99 14.44
C ILE A 59 -4.11 4.68 14.01
N PHE A 60 -4.10 4.36 12.72
CA PHE A 60 -4.72 3.16 12.19
C PHE A 60 -4.10 1.89 12.79
N SER A 61 -2.77 1.80 12.83
CA SER A 61 -2.05 0.62 13.31
C SER A 61 -2.24 0.38 14.80
N PHE A 62 -2.10 1.44 15.62
CA PHE A 62 -2.31 1.32 17.06
C PHE A 62 -3.77 1.04 17.41
N SER A 63 -4.73 1.58 16.67
CA SER A 63 -6.15 1.31 16.91
C SER A 63 -6.47 -0.18 16.76
N PHE A 64 -6.03 -0.80 15.66
CA PHE A 64 -6.23 -2.25 15.47
C PHE A 64 -5.35 -3.10 16.38
N LEU A 65 -4.16 -2.64 16.74
CA LEU A 65 -3.32 -3.31 17.73
C LEU A 65 -4.03 -3.39 19.09
N ILE A 66 -4.42 -2.24 19.64
CA ILE A 66 -5.07 -2.14 20.95
C ILE A 66 -6.42 -2.90 20.94
N THR A 67 -7.24 -2.68 19.91
CA THR A 67 -8.54 -3.35 19.80
C THR A 67 -8.38 -4.87 19.68
N GLY A 68 -7.40 -5.34 18.90
CA GLY A 68 -7.09 -6.76 18.79
C GLY A 68 -6.66 -7.34 20.14
N PHE A 69 -5.82 -6.64 20.91
CA PHE A 69 -5.42 -7.06 22.26
C PHE A 69 -6.60 -7.19 23.24
N ILE A 70 -7.51 -6.22 23.25
CA ILE A 70 -8.64 -6.20 24.19
C ILE A 70 -9.69 -7.26 23.86
N THR A 71 -9.86 -7.58 22.57
CA THR A 71 -10.92 -8.48 22.07
C THR A 71 -10.48 -9.93 21.89
N MET A 72 -9.26 -10.29 22.28
CA MET A 72 -8.77 -11.66 22.14
C MET A 72 -9.61 -12.66 22.94
N ASP A 73 -9.81 -13.84 22.38
CA ASP A 73 -10.46 -14.98 23.02
C ASP A 73 -9.69 -16.29 22.78
N LYS A 74 -10.25 -17.39 23.28
CA LYS A 74 -9.64 -18.73 23.21
C LYS A 74 -10.25 -19.61 22.12
N GLU A 75 -10.97 -19.06 21.14
CA GLU A 75 -11.52 -19.86 20.05
C GLU A 75 -10.42 -20.46 19.17
N MET A 76 -10.69 -21.65 18.62
CA MET A 76 -9.78 -22.33 17.72
C MET A 76 -9.92 -21.79 16.30
N ILE A 77 -8.81 -21.37 15.71
CA ILE A 77 -8.77 -20.83 14.35
C ILE A 77 -8.06 -21.80 13.39
N LEU A 78 -8.48 -21.76 12.12
CA LEU A 78 -7.96 -22.63 11.06
C LEU A 78 -6.49 -22.38 10.75
N ALA A 79 -6.09 -21.11 10.69
CA ALA A 79 -4.73 -20.69 10.40
C ALA A 79 -4.39 -19.42 11.17
N CYS A 80 -3.13 -19.27 11.57
CA CYS A 80 -2.67 -18.04 12.21
C CYS A 80 -2.23 -17.02 11.15
N ASN A 81 -3.11 -16.07 10.84
CA ASN A 81 -2.90 -15.00 9.87
C ASN A 81 -3.63 -13.72 10.33
N PRO A 82 -3.34 -12.54 9.73
CA PRO A 82 -3.90 -11.28 10.20
C PRO A 82 -5.44 -11.28 10.27
N PRO A 83 -6.19 -11.70 9.22
CA PRO A 83 -7.65 -11.74 9.29
C PRO A 83 -8.17 -12.60 10.46
N LEU A 84 -7.67 -13.83 10.62
CA LEU A 84 -8.20 -14.77 11.61
C LEU A 84 -7.67 -14.53 13.03
N SER A 85 -6.64 -13.70 13.18
CA SER A 85 -6.10 -13.31 14.49
C SER A 85 -7.00 -12.33 15.25
N TYR A 86 -7.87 -11.61 14.55
CA TYR A 86 -8.85 -10.72 15.15
C TYR A 86 -10.14 -11.47 15.53
N HIS A 87 -10.84 -10.97 16.57
CA HIS A 87 -12.22 -11.36 16.83
C HIS A 87 -13.11 -11.01 15.63
N PHE A 88 -14.19 -11.77 15.39
CA PHE A 88 -15.02 -11.66 14.19
C PHE A 88 -15.47 -10.21 13.88
N SER A 89 -15.97 -9.48 14.87
CA SER A 89 -16.41 -8.09 14.69
C SER A 89 -15.26 -7.14 14.30
N VAL A 90 -14.08 -7.35 14.87
CA VAL A 90 -12.88 -6.52 14.57
C VAL A 90 -12.33 -6.87 13.19
N MET A 91 -12.34 -8.16 12.84
CA MET A 91 -11.94 -8.68 11.54
C MET A 91 -12.77 -8.09 10.40
N GLU A 92 -14.09 -7.96 10.60
CA GLU A 92 -15.00 -7.37 9.61
C GLU A 92 -14.74 -5.87 9.39
N VAL A 93 -14.56 -5.11 10.46
CA VAL A 93 -14.21 -3.69 10.39
C VAL A 93 -12.84 -3.52 9.73
N TRP A 94 -11.85 -4.28 10.18
CA TRP A 94 -10.50 -4.28 9.62
C TRP A 94 -10.50 -4.51 8.12
N ARG A 95 -11.19 -5.55 7.66
CA ARG A 95 -11.31 -5.90 6.24
C ARG A 95 -11.95 -4.79 5.42
N THR A 96 -13.01 -4.17 5.94
CA THR A 96 -13.68 -3.06 5.26
C THR A 96 -12.76 -1.85 5.12
N CYS A 97 -12.09 -1.45 6.21
CA CYS A 97 -11.11 -0.37 6.18
C CYS A 97 -9.94 -0.68 5.24
N TYR A 98 -9.42 -1.90 5.29
CA TYR A 98 -8.33 -2.38 4.45
C TYR A 98 -8.72 -2.28 2.97
N LEU A 99 -9.90 -2.75 2.59
CA LEU A 99 -10.40 -2.59 1.22
C LEU A 99 -10.53 -1.13 0.83
N ALA A 100 -11.13 -0.29 1.69
CA ALA A 100 -11.32 1.13 1.40
C ALA A 100 -9.98 1.86 1.13
N ILE A 101 -8.96 1.60 1.94
CA ILE A 101 -7.61 2.15 1.76
C ILE A 101 -7.01 1.69 0.43
N ASN A 102 -7.14 0.39 0.10
CA ASN A 102 -6.63 -0.18 -1.14
C ASN A 102 -7.34 0.42 -2.38
N VAL A 103 -8.66 0.57 -2.34
CA VAL A 103 -9.44 1.22 -3.40
C VAL A 103 -9.00 2.67 -3.56
N ALA A 104 -8.92 3.43 -2.47
CA ALA A 104 -8.47 4.83 -2.50
C ALA A 104 -7.06 4.96 -3.11
N THR A 105 -6.14 4.06 -2.76
CA THR A 105 -4.78 4.01 -3.30
C THR A 105 -4.79 3.83 -4.82
N VAL A 106 -5.55 2.86 -5.33
CA VAL A 106 -5.69 2.62 -6.78
C VAL A 106 -6.31 3.82 -7.47
N THR A 107 -7.37 4.40 -6.90
CA THR A 107 -8.03 5.58 -7.46
C THR A 107 -7.05 6.75 -7.59
N ILE A 108 -6.28 7.07 -6.56
CA ILE A 108 -5.33 8.19 -6.60
C ILE A 108 -4.22 7.92 -7.60
N TYR A 109 -3.69 6.69 -7.69
CA TYR A 109 -2.71 6.33 -8.73
C TYR A 109 -3.25 6.57 -10.13
N ILE A 110 -4.46 6.10 -10.42
CA ILE A 110 -5.11 6.28 -11.73
C ILE A 110 -5.32 7.78 -12.00
N THR A 111 -5.85 8.54 -11.04
CA THR A 111 -6.04 9.99 -11.19
C THR A 111 -4.72 10.71 -11.44
N ALA A 112 -3.65 10.36 -10.73
CA ALA A 112 -2.32 10.95 -10.92
C ALA A 112 -1.76 10.63 -12.32
N ILE A 113 -1.91 9.40 -12.80
CA ILE A 113 -1.48 8.99 -14.14
C ILE A 113 -2.29 9.71 -15.23
N VAL A 114 -3.62 9.73 -15.10
CA VAL A 114 -4.52 10.39 -16.06
C VAL A 114 -4.26 11.90 -16.09
N PHE A 115 -4.17 12.55 -14.93
CA PHE A 115 -3.86 13.97 -14.85
C PHE A 115 -2.50 14.30 -15.48
N THR A 116 -1.46 13.51 -15.18
CA THR A 116 -0.12 13.75 -15.74
C THR A 116 -0.09 13.51 -17.25
N SER A 117 -0.84 12.52 -17.75
CA SER A 117 -0.91 12.18 -19.17
C SER A 117 -1.74 13.19 -19.98
N CYS A 118 -2.91 13.58 -19.47
CA CYS A 118 -3.88 14.43 -20.16
C CYS A 118 -3.69 15.93 -19.89
N CYS A 119 -3.44 16.31 -18.63
CA CYS A 119 -3.37 17.71 -18.19
C CYS A 119 -1.93 18.21 -17.99
N GLY A 120 -1.00 17.31 -17.65
CA GLY A 120 0.38 17.61 -17.26
C GLY A 120 1.39 17.80 -18.40
N GLY A 121 1.07 17.40 -19.64
CA GLY A 121 1.91 17.79 -20.77
C GLY A 121 2.00 16.85 -21.96
N LEU A 122 1.69 15.55 -21.93
CA LEU A 122 1.93 14.73 -23.13
C LEU A 122 1.10 15.17 -24.35
N THR A 123 -0.19 15.44 -24.14
CA THR A 123 -1.11 15.86 -25.22
C THR A 123 -0.95 17.35 -25.57
N ARG A 124 -0.60 18.19 -24.59
CA ARG A 124 -0.41 19.65 -24.76
C ARG A 124 1.00 20.05 -25.22
N ALA A 125 2.01 19.22 -24.97
CA ALA A 125 3.40 19.41 -25.42
C ALA A 125 3.64 18.93 -26.84
N SER A 126 2.79 18.05 -27.38
CA SER A 126 2.77 17.80 -28.82
C SER A 126 2.42 19.07 -29.62
N THR A 127 1.88 20.10 -28.95
CA THR A 127 1.49 21.39 -29.53
C THR A 127 2.28 22.59 -28.96
N SER A 128 3.14 22.41 -27.93
CA SER A 128 3.88 23.50 -27.27
C SER A 128 5.39 23.26 -27.26
N LYS A 129 6.19 24.34 -27.12
CA LYS A 129 7.68 24.36 -27.09
C LYS A 129 8.29 23.69 -25.85
N MET A 130 7.75 22.57 -25.39
CA MET A 130 8.31 21.84 -24.27
C MET A 130 9.60 21.13 -24.70
N SER A 131 10.67 21.30 -23.93
CA SER A 131 11.96 20.65 -24.19
C SER A 131 11.81 19.12 -24.28
N ALA A 132 12.54 18.49 -25.21
CA ALA A 132 12.59 17.03 -25.32
C ALA A 132 12.99 16.35 -24.00
N GLN A 133 13.79 17.03 -23.17
CA GLN A 133 14.24 16.54 -21.87
C GLN A 133 13.12 16.50 -20.82
N SER A 134 12.23 17.49 -20.79
CA SER A 134 11.09 17.49 -19.86
C SER A 134 10.04 16.47 -20.27
N LEU A 135 9.83 16.24 -21.57
CA LEU A 135 8.95 15.18 -22.08
C LEU A 135 9.47 13.78 -21.74
N ALA A 136 10.78 13.54 -21.89
CA ALA A 136 11.41 12.28 -21.50
C ALA A 136 11.28 12.01 -19.99
N THR A 137 11.43 13.06 -19.17
CA THR A 137 11.27 12.98 -17.72
C THR A 137 9.85 12.60 -17.32
N GLN A 138 8.83 13.25 -17.90
CA GLN A 138 7.42 12.92 -17.64
C GLN A 138 7.07 11.48 -18.04
N ARG A 139 7.52 11.02 -19.21
CA ARG A 139 7.31 9.63 -19.65
C ARG A 139 7.92 8.62 -18.68
N ARG A 140 9.12 8.91 -18.15
CA ARG A 140 9.77 8.06 -17.13
C ARG A 140 8.93 8.01 -15.85
N ILE A 141 8.40 9.14 -15.39
CA ILE A 141 7.53 9.19 -14.20
C ILE A 141 6.27 8.35 -14.42
N ILE A 142 5.56 8.52 -15.54
CA ILE A 142 4.35 7.74 -15.84
C ILE A 142 4.67 6.24 -15.89
N LYS A 143 5.75 5.83 -16.58
CA LYS A 143 6.16 4.42 -16.64
C LYS A 143 6.42 3.83 -15.25
N SER A 144 7.09 4.60 -14.38
CA SER A 144 7.32 4.20 -12.98
C SER A 144 6.02 4.02 -12.21
N LEU A 145 5.10 4.99 -12.30
CA LEU A 145 3.82 4.97 -11.59
C LEU A 145 2.93 3.83 -12.08
N SER A 146 2.87 3.59 -13.38
CA SER A 146 2.12 2.45 -13.95
C SER A 146 2.69 1.11 -13.48
N ALA A 147 4.01 0.96 -13.43
CA ALA A 147 4.64 -0.27 -12.93
C ALA A 147 4.31 -0.50 -11.45
N LEU A 148 4.40 0.55 -10.61
CA LEU A 148 4.00 0.51 -9.20
C LEU A 148 2.52 0.12 -9.02
N LEU A 149 1.62 0.73 -9.79
CA LEU A 149 0.19 0.43 -9.76
C LEU A 149 -0.10 -1.03 -10.13
N ILE A 150 0.49 -1.53 -11.23
CA ILE A 150 0.28 -2.92 -11.67
C ILE A 150 0.71 -3.89 -10.58
N ILE A 151 1.89 -3.68 -10.00
CA ILE A 151 2.42 -4.55 -8.95
C ILE A 151 1.57 -4.48 -7.68
N PHE A 152 1.12 -3.28 -7.29
CA PHE A 152 0.19 -3.10 -6.17
C PHE A 152 -1.13 -3.83 -6.40
N CYS A 153 -1.69 -3.73 -7.62
CA CYS A 153 -2.91 -4.43 -7.99
C CYS A 153 -2.75 -5.95 -7.87
N LEU A 154 -1.67 -6.50 -8.41
CA LEU A 154 -1.39 -7.95 -8.41
C LEU A 154 -1.02 -8.52 -7.03
N SER A 155 -0.83 -7.67 -6.02
CA SER A 155 -0.45 -8.09 -4.67
C SER A 155 -1.49 -7.69 -3.62
N TRP A 156 -1.39 -6.49 -3.05
CA TRP A 156 -2.27 -6.00 -1.97
C TRP A 156 -3.74 -5.97 -2.38
N PHE A 157 -4.03 -5.43 -3.57
CA PHE A 157 -5.41 -5.23 -4.00
C PHE A 157 -6.10 -6.56 -4.28
N MET A 158 -5.42 -7.51 -4.93
CA MET A 158 -5.90 -8.87 -5.09
C MET A 158 -6.17 -9.54 -3.74
N GLY A 159 -5.27 -9.40 -2.77
CA GLY A 159 -5.46 -9.90 -1.40
C GLY A 159 -6.66 -9.28 -0.68
N ALA A 160 -7.04 -8.05 -1.02
CA ALA A 160 -8.22 -7.37 -0.48
C ALA A 160 -9.53 -7.81 -1.16
N ILE A 161 -9.54 -7.86 -2.49
CA ILE A 161 -10.77 -8.00 -3.28
C ILE A 161 -11.26 -9.45 -3.37
N VAL A 162 -10.36 -10.43 -3.46
CA VAL A 162 -10.74 -11.83 -3.66
C VAL A 162 -11.55 -12.38 -2.48
N PRO A 163 -11.16 -12.15 -1.19
CA PRO A 163 -12.01 -12.53 -0.06
C PRO A 163 -13.37 -11.85 -0.07
N MET A 164 -13.45 -10.59 -0.52
CA MET A 164 -14.70 -9.83 -0.56
C MET A 164 -15.67 -10.36 -1.62
N ILE A 165 -15.14 -10.74 -2.79
CA ILE A 165 -15.93 -11.39 -3.84
C ILE A 165 -16.54 -12.70 -3.31
N ALA A 166 -15.74 -13.53 -2.63
CA ALA A 166 -16.23 -14.80 -2.07
C ALA A 166 -17.35 -14.60 -1.04
N ILE A 167 -17.25 -13.57 -0.20
CA ILE A 167 -18.29 -13.19 0.77
C ILE A 167 -19.53 -12.67 0.06
N TYR A 168 -19.37 -11.79 -0.94
CA TYR A 168 -20.48 -11.20 -1.69
C TYR A 168 -21.34 -12.27 -2.37
N PHE A 169 -20.70 -13.27 -2.97
CA PHE A 169 -21.37 -14.41 -3.59
C PHE A 169 -21.89 -15.46 -2.58
N ARG A 170 -21.74 -15.22 -1.27
CA ARG A 170 -22.18 -16.12 -0.20
C ARG A 170 -21.68 -17.56 -0.37
N MET A 171 -20.41 -17.70 -0.75
CA MET A 171 -19.77 -19.00 -0.88
C MET A 171 -19.69 -19.72 0.47
N ASP A 172 -19.40 -21.02 0.45
CA ASP A 172 -19.23 -21.83 1.67
C ASP A 172 -18.27 -21.14 2.66
N PRO A 173 -18.66 -20.96 3.95
CA PRO A 173 -17.79 -20.41 4.99
C PRO A 173 -16.41 -21.06 5.07
N LYS A 174 -16.29 -22.37 4.84
CA LYS A 174 -15.00 -23.07 4.79
C LYS A 174 -14.15 -22.62 3.60
N PHE A 175 -14.79 -22.41 2.46
CA PHE A 175 -14.14 -21.90 1.26
C PHE A 175 -13.69 -20.44 1.43
N ILE A 176 -14.51 -19.60 2.07
CA ILE A 176 -14.15 -18.22 2.41
C ILE A 176 -12.93 -18.19 3.34
N ALA A 177 -12.91 -19.02 4.39
CA ALA A 177 -11.77 -19.12 5.30
C ALA A 177 -10.49 -19.59 4.58
N LEU A 178 -10.63 -20.50 3.61
CA LEU A 178 -9.53 -20.97 2.76
C LEU A 178 -8.97 -19.82 1.90
N ILE A 179 -9.85 -19.07 1.22
CA ILE A 179 -9.48 -17.90 0.43
C ILE A 179 -8.76 -16.86 1.29
N GLN A 180 -9.31 -16.52 2.45
CA GLN A 180 -8.69 -15.57 3.38
C GLN A 180 -7.31 -16.01 3.83
N THR A 181 -7.11 -17.32 3.99
CA THR A 181 -5.81 -17.89 4.38
C THR A 181 -4.76 -17.73 3.27
N TYR A 182 -5.13 -18.00 2.02
CA TYR A 182 -4.19 -17.94 0.89
C TYR A 182 -4.05 -16.56 0.24
N ALA A 183 -5.02 -15.66 0.43
CA ALA A 183 -4.96 -14.27 -0.03
C ALA A 183 -3.78 -13.49 0.59
N VAL A 184 -3.18 -14.00 1.66
CA VAL A 184 -1.96 -13.45 2.28
C VAL A 184 -0.72 -13.71 1.41
N ILE A 185 -0.67 -14.75 0.57
CA ILE A 185 0.53 -15.08 -0.22
C ILE A 185 0.89 -13.94 -1.20
N PRO A 186 -0.03 -13.42 -2.04
CA PRO A 186 0.26 -12.25 -2.86
C PRO A 186 0.64 -11.02 -2.03
N ALA A 187 0.05 -10.86 -0.84
CA ALA A 187 0.38 -9.77 0.06
C ALA A 187 1.81 -9.88 0.62
N ILE A 188 2.36 -11.07 0.84
CA ILE A 188 3.75 -11.21 1.34
C ILE A 188 4.77 -10.65 0.33
N LEU A 189 4.55 -10.87 -0.97
CA LEU A 189 5.44 -10.34 -2.03
C LEU A 189 5.60 -8.83 -1.91
N SER A 190 4.56 -8.15 -1.43
CA SER A 190 4.53 -6.71 -1.32
C SER A 190 5.40 -6.10 -0.22
N PHE A 191 5.75 -6.87 0.79
CA PHE A 191 6.65 -6.42 1.84
C PHE A 191 8.05 -6.13 1.30
N ALA A 192 8.44 -6.81 0.22
CA ALA A 192 9.72 -6.59 -0.45
C ALA A 192 9.61 -5.70 -1.70
N GLN A 193 8.41 -5.50 -2.25
CA GLN A 193 8.19 -4.76 -3.50
C GLN A 193 8.73 -3.33 -3.44
N THR A 194 8.49 -2.60 -2.36
CA THR A 194 8.89 -1.19 -2.24
C THR A 194 10.39 -1.01 -2.42
N TYR A 195 11.19 -1.91 -1.81
CA TYR A 195 12.63 -1.92 -1.96
C TYR A 195 13.05 -2.20 -3.42
N TYR A 196 12.63 -3.34 -3.97
CA TYR A 196 13.07 -3.78 -5.30
C TYR A 196 12.60 -2.82 -6.40
N ILE A 197 11.39 -2.28 -6.29
CA ILE A 197 10.88 -1.35 -7.29
C ILE A 197 11.64 -0.03 -7.23
N TYR A 198 11.89 0.53 -6.05
CA TYR A 198 12.69 1.76 -5.95
C TYR A 198 14.12 1.56 -6.43
N PHE A 199 14.73 0.41 -6.14
CA PHE A 199 16.05 0.05 -6.65
C PHE A 199 16.09 -0.07 -8.18
N LEU A 200 15.10 -0.71 -8.79
CA LEU A 200 15.04 -0.90 -10.24
C LEU A 200 14.72 0.40 -10.98
N VAL A 201 13.77 1.17 -10.47
CA VAL A 201 13.18 2.30 -11.21
C VAL A 201 13.91 3.63 -10.96
N SER A 202 14.40 3.88 -9.75
CA SER A 202 15.09 5.14 -9.44
C SER A 202 16.61 4.96 -9.42
N ARG A 203 17.29 5.68 -10.32
CA ARG A 203 18.76 5.73 -10.34
C ARG A 203 19.32 6.33 -9.05
N ASP A 204 18.64 7.32 -8.48
CA ASP A 204 19.11 8.02 -7.29
C ASP A 204 19.01 7.12 -6.05
N TYR A 205 17.89 6.40 -5.88
CA TYR A 205 17.75 5.40 -4.82
C TYR A 205 18.76 4.28 -5.00
N ARG A 206 18.91 3.74 -6.21
CA ARG A 206 19.91 2.70 -6.49
C ARG A 206 21.32 3.16 -6.16
N ASN A 207 21.71 4.36 -6.59
CA ASN A 207 23.03 4.92 -6.31
C ASN A 207 23.25 5.15 -4.82
N ALA A 208 22.22 5.59 -4.08
CA ALA A 208 22.28 5.71 -2.63
C ALA A 208 22.46 4.35 -1.95
N PHE A 209 21.70 3.33 -2.35
CA PHE A 209 21.85 1.96 -1.83
C PHE A 209 23.23 1.37 -2.11
N LEU A 210 23.77 1.59 -3.32
CA LEU A 210 25.12 1.17 -3.69
C LEU A 210 26.19 1.91 -2.87
N ARG A 211 26.04 3.23 -2.66
CA ARG A 211 26.97 4.03 -1.84
C ARG A 211 27.00 3.64 -0.37
N ILE A 212 25.86 3.21 0.19
CA ILE A 212 25.74 2.80 1.59
C ILE A 212 26.26 1.36 1.79
N GLY A 213 26.58 0.63 0.72
CA GLY A 213 27.19 -0.70 0.81
C GLY A 213 26.23 -1.82 1.24
N LEU A 214 24.91 -1.59 1.15
CA LEU A 214 23.91 -2.64 1.42
C LEU A 214 24.02 -3.83 0.45
N PHE A 215 24.73 -3.65 -0.66
CA PHE A 215 25.24 -4.72 -1.52
C PHE A 215 26.70 -4.41 -1.83
N GLY A 216 27.58 -4.79 -0.91
CA GLY A 216 29.02 -4.78 -1.15
C GLY A 216 29.39 -5.80 -2.22
N PHE A 217 29.57 -5.31 -3.45
CA PHE A 217 30.46 -5.87 -4.46
C PHE A 217 31.16 -4.70 -5.15
#